data_AF-A0A535BRZ3-F1
#
_entry.id   AF-A0A535BRZ3-F1
#
_cell.length_a   1.000
_cell.length_b   1.000
_cell.length_c   1.000
_cell.angle_alpha   90.00
_cell.angle_beta   90.00
_cell.angle_gamma   90.00
#
_symmetry.space_group_name_H-M   'P 1'
#
loop_
_entity.id
_entity.type
_entity.pdbx_description
1 polymer ?
#
loop_
_entity_poly.entity_id
_entity_poly.type
_entity_poly.pdbx_seq_one_letter_code
_entity_poly.pdbx_strand_id
1 'polypeptide(L)'
;MEGEAGALAAFEETKTMLRTSRDTNSLLIQLIGVSLTDPVIGPGVLDFIRDQRAHVEDIARQVLAERELDPTPARGIAGVVWAAILGIMIQSLVDPEFNTDEAVDALAAMSLSAVFSPAQGA
;
A
#
# COMPACT_ATOMS: atom_id res chain seq x y z
N MET A 1 5.33 -11.48 -18.14
CA MET A 1 6.41 -11.14 -17.19
C MET A 1 6.25 -9.66 -16.93
N GLU A 2 5.44 -9.32 -15.93
CA GLU A 2 4.93 -7.97 -15.66
C GLU A 2 4.79 -7.67 -14.15
N GLY A 3 5.18 -8.58 -13.25
CA GLY A 3 4.92 -8.42 -11.82
C GLY A 3 5.72 -7.27 -11.23
N GLU A 4 7.03 -7.24 -11.44
CA GLU A 4 7.89 -6.15 -10.95
C GLU A 4 7.61 -4.82 -11.66
N ALA A 5 7.45 -4.85 -12.98
CA ALA A 5 7.08 -3.66 -13.75
C ALA A 5 5.70 -3.11 -13.35
N GLY A 6 4.74 -3.99 -13.10
CA GLY A 6 3.40 -3.66 -12.61
C GLY A 6 3.42 -3.10 -11.19
N ALA A 7 4.27 -3.65 -10.31
CA ALA A 7 4.47 -3.11 -8.96
C ALA A 7 5.03 -1.67 -9.01
N LEU A 8 6.04 -1.42 -9.86
CA LEU A 8 6.58 -0.07 -10.06
C LEU A 8 5.54 0.89 -10.61
N ALA A 9 4.75 0.46 -11.60
CA ALA A 9 3.66 1.27 -12.16
C ALA A 9 2.60 1.62 -11.08
N ALA A 10 2.25 0.67 -10.22
CA ALA A 10 1.32 0.90 -9.12
C ALA A 10 1.84 1.92 -8.10
N PHE A 11 3.16 1.93 -7.82
CA PHE A 11 3.76 2.97 -6.98
C PHE A 11 3.72 4.36 -7.64
N GLU A 12 3.98 4.46 -8.95
CA GLU A 12 3.86 5.73 -9.67
C GLU A 12 2.42 6.25 -9.74
N GLU A 13 1.44 5.36 -9.93
CA GLU A 13 0.02 5.70 -9.85
C GLU A 13 -0.34 6.21 -8.44
N THR A 14 0.18 5.55 -7.41
CA THR A 14 0.00 5.96 -6.00
C THR A 14 0.52 7.37 -5.77
N LYS A 15 1.70 7.74 -6.28
CA LYS A 15 2.21 9.13 -6.18
C LYS A 15 1.25 10.12 -6.82
N THR A 16 0.76 9.80 -8.02
CA THR A 16 -0.20 10.64 -8.75
C THR A 16 -1.48 10.83 -7.96
N MET A 17 -2.07 9.74 -7.43
CA MET A 17 -3.26 9.78 -6.58
C MET A 17 -3.02 10.65 -5.33
N LEU A 18 -1.89 10.46 -4.63
CA LEU A 18 -1.57 11.22 -3.42
C LEU A 18 -1.46 12.73 -3.69
N ARG A 19 -0.89 13.14 -4.83
CA ARG A 19 -0.75 14.56 -5.21
C ARG A 19 -2.05 15.19 -5.71
N THR A 20 -2.80 14.47 -6.53
CA THR A 20 -3.93 15.04 -7.29
C THR A 20 -5.27 14.96 -6.58
N SER A 21 -5.41 14.05 -5.61
CA SER A 21 -6.70 13.72 -5.00
C SER A 21 -6.76 14.07 -3.51
N ARG A 22 -6.24 15.24 -3.13
CA ARG A 22 -6.12 15.67 -1.72
C ARG A 22 -7.44 15.58 -0.93
N ASP A 23 -8.54 16.06 -1.50
CA ASP A 23 -9.84 16.05 -0.83
C ASP A 23 -10.38 14.63 -0.63
N THR A 24 -10.23 13.76 -1.64
CA THR A 24 -10.58 12.34 -1.56
C THR A 24 -9.74 11.61 -0.51
N ASN A 25 -8.44 11.88 -0.47
CA ASN A 25 -7.53 11.30 0.51
C ASN A 25 -7.91 11.75 1.94
N SER A 26 -8.22 13.03 2.12
CA SER A 26 -8.71 13.56 3.40
C SER A 26 -10.01 12.90 3.84
N LEU A 27 -10.96 12.74 2.92
CA LEU A 27 -12.23 12.06 3.19
C LEU A 27 -12.02 10.61 3.61
N LEU A 28 -11.12 9.88 2.94
CA LEU A 28 -10.79 8.50 3.30
C LEU A 28 -10.27 8.41 4.74
N ILE A 29 -9.33 9.28 5.13
CA ILE A 29 -8.80 9.31 6.51
C ILE A 29 -9.91 9.61 7.53
N GLN A 30 -10.79 10.56 7.23
CA GLN A 30 -11.92 10.90 8.10
C GLN A 30 -12.89 9.73 8.26
N LEU A 31 -13.23 9.04 7.16
CA LEU A 31 -14.10 7.86 7.19
C LEU A 31 -13.47 6.73 7.99
N ILE A 32 -12.15 6.52 7.89
CA ILE A 32 -11.43 5.56 8.74
C ILE A 32 -11.56 5.96 10.21
N GLY A 33 -11.36 7.23 10.56
CA GLY A 33 -11.53 7.71 11.94
C GLY A 33 -12.95 7.47 12.49
N VAL A 34 -13.98 7.79 11.71
CA VAL A 34 -15.39 7.58 12.08
C VAL A 34 -15.74 6.08 12.17
N SER A 35 -15.18 5.25 11.30
CA SER A 35 -15.43 3.79 11.25
C SER A 35 -15.09 3.06 12.56
N LEU A 36 -14.21 3.64 13.37
CA LEU A 36 -13.79 3.06 14.66
C LEU A 36 -14.90 3.10 15.71
N THR A 37 -15.91 3.96 15.54
CA THR A 37 -16.98 4.17 16.52
C THR A 37 -18.38 4.07 15.92
N ASP A 38 -18.53 4.21 14.60
CA ASP A 38 -19.80 4.18 13.91
C ASP A 38 -20.13 2.77 13.36
N PRO A 39 -21.23 2.12 13.81
CA PRO A 39 -21.58 0.77 13.41
C PRO A 39 -22.18 0.66 12.00
N VAL A 40 -22.56 1.77 11.38
CA VAL A 40 -23.12 1.83 10.01
C VAL A 40 -22.00 2.03 9.00
N ILE A 41 -21.04 2.90 9.29
CA ILE A 41 -19.91 3.21 8.41
C ILE A 41 -18.80 2.15 8.54
N GLY A 42 -18.60 1.62 9.74
CA GLY A 42 -17.59 0.61 10.08
C GLY A 42 -17.44 -0.53 9.06
N PRO A 43 -18.52 -1.26 8.74
CA PRO A 43 -18.46 -2.37 7.79
C PRO A 43 -18.02 -1.96 6.39
N GLY A 44 -18.53 -0.84 5.86
CA GLY A 44 -18.18 -0.38 4.51
C GLY A 44 -16.71 0.01 4.37
N VAL A 45 -16.15 0.67 5.40
CA VAL A 45 -14.73 1.01 5.44
C VAL A 45 -13.86 -0.24 5.57
N LEU A 46 -14.29 -1.23 6.37
CA LEU A 46 -13.58 -2.50 6.51
C LEU A 46 -13.51 -3.25 5.17
N ASP A 47 -14.61 -3.31 4.43
CA ASP A 47 -14.65 -3.97 3.13
C ASP A 47 -13.78 -3.24 2.10
N PHE A 48 -13.84 -1.90 2.07
CA PHE A 48 -12.92 -1.10 1.25
C PHE A 48 -11.44 -1.41 1.55
N ILE A 49 -11.04 -1.42 2.83
CA ILE A 49 -9.66 -1.74 3.22
C ILE A 49 -9.28 -3.17 2.81
N ARG A 50 -10.20 -4.13 2.89
CA ARG A 50 -9.96 -5.51 2.46
C ARG A 50 -9.73 -5.59 0.96
N ASP A 51 -10.54 -4.90 0.17
CA ASP A 51 -10.44 -4.89 -1.29
C ASP A 51 -9.12 -4.25 -1.74
N GLN A 52 -8.75 -3.10 -1.16
CA GLN A 52 -7.48 -2.45 -1.46
C GLN A 52 -6.29 -3.34 -1.12
N ARG A 53 -6.31 -3.97 0.06
CA ARG A 53 -5.24 -4.89 0.47
C ARG A 53 -5.19 -6.15 -0.40
N ALA A 54 -6.34 -6.67 -0.85
CA ALA A 54 -6.37 -7.81 -1.77
C ALA A 54 -5.71 -7.45 -3.11
N HIS A 55 -5.95 -6.25 -3.64
CA HIS A 55 -5.28 -5.78 -4.85
C HIS A 55 -3.75 -5.72 -4.71
N VAL A 56 -3.25 -5.20 -3.58
CA VAL A 56 -1.80 -5.21 -3.29
C VAL A 56 -1.26 -6.65 -3.13
N GLU A 57 -2.03 -7.54 -2.51
CA GLU A 57 -1.67 -8.96 -2.38
C GLU A 57 -1.51 -9.64 -3.74
N ASP A 58 -2.41 -9.37 -4.68
CA ASP A 58 -2.33 -9.92 -6.04
C ASP A 58 -1.06 -9.47 -6.77
N ILE A 59 -0.71 -8.19 -6.67
CA ILE A 59 0.56 -7.67 -7.23
C ILE A 59 1.76 -8.35 -6.56
N ALA A 60 1.76 -8.47 -5.23
CA ALA A 60 2.83 -9.14 -4.50
C ALA A 60 2.99 -10.61 -4.92
N ARG A 61 1.87 -11.32 -5.13
CA ARG A 61 1.88 -12.70 -5.65
C ARG A 61 2.48 -12.78 -7.05
N GLN A 62 2.17 -11.83 -7.93
CA GLN A 62 2.72 -11.79 -9.28
C GLN A 62 4.24 -11.55 -9.26
N VAL A 63 4.73 -10.61 -8.43
CA VAL A 63 6.17 -10.36 -8.25
C VAL A 63 6.88 -11.60 -7.72
N LEU A 64 6.32 -12.28 -6.71
CA LEU A 64 6.89 -13.50 -6.14
C LEU A 64 6.92 -14.64 -7.17
N ALA A 65 5.84 -14.81 -7.94
CA ALA A 65 5.76 -15.83 -8.98
C ALA A 65 6.77 -15.58 -10.11
N GLU A 66 6.93 -14.33 -10.55
CA GLU A 66 7.93 -13.95 -11.56
C GLU A 66 9.37 -14.23 -11.09
N ARG A 67 9.61 -14.15 -9.79
CA ARG A 67 10.90 -14.45 -9.16
C ARG A 67 11.07 -15.90 -8.74
N GLU A 68 10.10 -16.77 -9.05
CA GLU A 68 10.07 -18.17 -8.65
C GLU A 68 10.20 -18.38 -7.11
N LEU A 69 9.63 -17.46 -6.32
CA LEU A 69 9.65 -17.48 -4.85
C LEU A 69 8.34 -18.03 -4.24
N ASP A 70 8.40 -18.40 -2.97
CA ASP A 70 7.22 -18.82 -2.19
C ASP A 70 6.17 -17.69 -2.13
N PRO A 71 4.90 -17.92 -2.49
CA PRO A 71 3.84 -16.92 -2.43
C PRO A 71 3.27 -16.68 -1.01
N THR A 72 3.62 -17.49 -0.01
CA THR A 72 3.13 -17.39 1.38
C THR A 72 3.23 -15.99 2.01
N PRO A 73 4.33 -15.22 1.85
CA PRO A 73 4.45 -13.89 2.46
C PRO A 73 3.58 -12.80 1.81
N ALA A 74 2.95 -13.05 0.66
CA ALA A 74 2.24 -12.01 -0.11
C ALA A 74 1.20 -11.25 0.71
N ARG A 75 0.41 -11.95 1.53
CA ARG A 75 -0.60 -11.34 2.41
C ARG A 75 0.01 -10.40 3.45
N GLY A 76 1.17 -10.78 4.00
CA GLY A 76 1.91 -9.96 4.97
C GLY A 76 2.49 -8.71 4.31
N ILE A 77 3.10 -8.88 3.13
CA ILE A 77 3.61 -7.78 2.30
C ILE A 77 2.49 -6.78 2.01
N ALA A 78 1.32 -7.26 1.56
CA ALA A 78 0.18 -6.41 1.26
C ALA A 78 -0.31 -5.60 2.47
N GLY A 79 -0.33 -6.22 3.65
CA GLY A 79 -0.66 -5.54 4.90
C GLY A 79 0.29 -4.38 5.21
N VAL A 80 1.61 -4.61 5.07
CA VAL A 80 2.64 -3.59 5.36
C VAL A 80 2.63 -2.47 4.33
N VAL A 81 2.57 -2.82 3.04
CA VAL A 81 2.55 -1.82 1.95
C VAL A 81 1.32 -0.92 2.07
N TRP A 82 0.13 -1.50 2.31
CA TRP A 82 -1.09 -0.70 2.50
C TRP A 82 -1.00 0.21 3.72
N ALA A 83 -0.46 -0.28 4.84
CA ALA A 83 -0.26 0.53 6.04
C ALA A 83 0.72 1.69 5.81
N ALA A 84 1.80 1.44 5.07
CA ALA A 84 2.78 2.47 4.73
C ALA A 84 2.17 3.55 3.81
N ILE A 85 1.40 3.17 2.79
CA ILE A 85 0.68 4.11 1.91
C ILE A 85 -0.29 4.98 2.73
N LEU A 86 -1.03 4.39 3.67
CA LEU A 86 -1.91 5.15 4.57
C LEU A 86 -1.13 6.15 5.44
N GLY A 87 0.02 5.74 5.97
CA GLY A 87 0.90 6.62 6.75
C GLY A 87 1.48 7.78 5.91
N ILE A 88 1.89 7.50 4.67
CA ILE A 88 2.35 8.52 3.71
C ILE A 88 1.22 9.50 3.39
N MET A 89 0.00 9.00 3.17
CA MET A 89 -1.17 9.82 2.92
C MET A 89 -1.48 10.77 4.09
N ILE A 90 -1.42 10.27 5.33
CA ILE A 90 -1.64 11.10 6.51
C ILE A 90 -0.56 12.18 6.60
N GLN A 91 0.71 11.82 6.45
CA GLN A 91 1.83 12.76 6.52
C GLN A 91 1.71 13.86 5.45
N SER A 92 1.39 13.50 4.20
CA SER A 92 1.21 14.49 3.12
C SER A 92 -0.01 15.41 3.32
N LEU A 93 -1.00 14.97 4.10
CA LEU A 93 -2.16 15.79 4.45
C LEU A 93 -1.84 16.79 5.56
N VAL A 94 -1.02 16.41 6.55
CA VAL A 94 -0.81 17.21 7.78
C VAL A 94 0.47 18.03 7.78
N ASP A 95 1.51 17.58 7.07
CA ASP A 95 2.83 18.20 7.02
C ASP A 95 3.10 18.78 5.61
N PRO A 96 3.07 20.12 5.45
CA PRO A 96 3.34 20.76 4.17
C PRO A 96 4.76 20.54 3.64
N GLU A 97 5.71 20.19 4.50
CA GLU A 97 7.12 19.97 4.11
C GLU A 97 7.39 18.50 3.75
N PHE A 98 6.41 17.62 3.96
CA PHE A 98 6.57 16.18 3.71
C PHE A 98 6.72 15.85 2.23
N ASN A 99 7.86 15.28 1.86
CA ASN A 99 8.14 14.83 0.50
C ASN A 99 7.46 13.49 0.20
N THR A 100 6.26 13.56 -0.36
CA THR A 100 5.43 12.39 -0.66
C THR A 100 6.10 11.46 -1.68
N ASP A 101 6.74 12.01 -2.70
CA ASP A 101 7.34 11.22 -3.79
C ASP A 101 8.52 10.40 -3.28
N GLU A 102 9.40 11.05 -2.52
CA GLU A 102 10.56 10.39 -1.90
C GLU A 102 10.13 9.27 -0.95
N ALA A 103 9.07 9.47 -0.17
CA ALA A 103 8.55 8.43 0.71
C ALA A 103 7.99 7.22 -0.05
N VAL A 104 7.29 7.46 -1.17
CA VAL A 104 6.78 6.38 -2.03
C VAL A 104 7.92 5.67 -2.76
N ASP A 105 8.94 6.40 -3.22
CA ASP A 105 10.14 5.83 -3.84
C ASP A 105 10.90 4.92 -2.86
N ALA A 106 11.08 5.38 -1.63
CA ALA A 106 11.71 4.58 -0.58
C ALA A 106 10.89 3.31 -0.29
N LEU A 107 9.55 3.43 -0.21
CA LEU A 107 8.67 2.28 -0.01
C LEU A 107 8.76 1.28 -1.18
N ALA A 108 8.80 1.76 -2.42
CA ALA A 108 8.94 0.91 -3.61
C ALA A 108 10.27 0.13 -3.57
N ALA A 109 11.37 0.83 -3.30
CA ALA A 109 12.69 0.22 -3.18
C ALA A 109 12.73 -0.81 -2.05
N MET A 110 12.19 -0.48 -0.87
CA MET A 110 12.13 -1.40 0.28
C MET A 110 11.26 -2.61 0.00
N SER A 111 10.09 -2.44 -0.62
CA SER A 111 9.15 -3.52 -0.88
C SER A 111 9.71 -4.52 -1.88
N LEU A 112 10.30 -4.02 -2.97
CA LEU A 112 10.96 -4.87 -3.95
C LEU A 112 12.22 -5.53 -3.39
N SER A 113 12.96 -4.84 -2.50
CA SER A 113 14.13 -5.35 -1.78
C SER A 113 13.79 -6.45 -0.77
N ALA A 114 12.72 -6.28 0.01
CA ALA A 114 12.30 -7.21 1.06
C ALA A 114 11.83 -8.55 0.48
N VAL A 115 11.28 -8.54 -0.74
CA VAL A 115 10.98 -9.76 -1.49
C VAL A 115 12.25 -10.56 -1.85
N PHE A 116 13.46 -9.98 -1.77
CA PHE A 116 14.72 -10.68 -2.06
C PHE A 116 15.37 -11.40 -0.88
N SER A 117 14.87 -11.27 0.36
CA SER A 117 15.42 -12.05 1.47
C SER A 117 14.62 -13.34 1.64
N PRO A 118 15.05 -14.48 1.07
CA PRO A 118 14.61 -15.75 1.62
C PRO A 118 15.01 -15.72 3.10
N ALA A 119 14.12 -16.15 3.99
CA ALA A 119 14.49 -16.34 5.39
C ALA A 119 15.81 -17.13 5.43
N GLN A 120 16.91 -16.44 5.76
CA GLN A 120 18.19 -17.10 5.96
C GLN A 120 18.03 -17.92 7.24
N GLY A 121 17.75 -19.21 7.06
CA GLY A 121 17.87 -20.26 8.06
C GLY A 121 16.96 -20.14 9.29
N ALA A 122 15.95 -21.00 9.34
CA ALA A 122 15.49 -21.60 10.59
C ALA A 122 15.53 -23.12 10.41
#